data_AF-A0A0V1Q5B6-F1
#
_entry.id   AF-A0A0V1Q5B6-F1
#
_cell.length_a   1.000
_cell.length_b   1.000
_cell.length_c   1.000
_cell.angle_alpha   90.00
_cell.angle_beta   90.00
_cell.angle_gamma   90.00
#
_symmetry.space_group_name_H-M   'P 1'
#
loop_
_entity.id
_entity.type
_entity.pdbx_description
1 polymer ?
#
loop_
_entity_poly.entity_id
_entity_poly.type
_entity_poly.pdbx_seq_one_letter_code
_entity_poly.pdbx_strand_id
1 'polypeptide(L)'
;MIRKYATASEPIDHHSKHNLQPWPTSKKPTPYEIFHIDQKDENLSVLEFNKILKKIHSSYVKIYHPDISSNIEILDSKQQPLTPQMKRDRFDQIMTAYELLKDPRRRTAYNRYKGTSWDSYQPQGNSFESYRMANAHRKKYNFENDEEFWRAGTWEDYYNMKFKRKPPTKEELDKNKYKILAGVLTVATLVCGLEIMLALNKTKEMNRQITLLSLRSMQDLQRSNDNYGEGTTRFLRIRRFLLQRRSAFNNEDEVNLEKLKAEDRKLLAKYAQQQVDKF
;
A
#
# COMPACT_ATOMS: atom_id res chain seq x y z
N MET A 1 -44.34 -24.18 -60.98
CA MET A 1 -44.51 -23.36 -59.76
C MET A 1 -43.56 -23.86 -58.69
N ILE A 2 -42.47 -23.14 -58.45
CA ILE A 2 -41.50 -23.50 -57.39
C ILE A 2 -41.96 -22.80 -56.11
N ARG A 3 -42.45 -23.57 -55.14
CA ARG A 3 -42.81 -23.07 -53.81
C ARG A 3 -41.53 -22.70 -53.07
N LYS A 4 -41.34 -21.40 -52.80
CA LYS A 4 -40.30 -20.90 -51.91
C LYS A 4 -40.81 -21.06 -50.47
N TYR A 5 -40.21 -21.95 -49.71
CA TYR A 5 -40.44 -22.07 -48.27
C TYR A 5 -39.66 -20.95 -47.57
N ALA A 6 -40.36 -20.17 -46.75
CA ALA A 6 -39.73 -19.27 -45.80
C ALA A 6 -39.18 -20.11 -44.64
N THR A 7 -37.88 -20.36 -44.62
CA THR A 7 -37.21 -20.87 -43.43
C THR A 7 -37.23 -19.75 -42.40
N ALA A 8 -38.00 -19.90 -41.32
CA ALA A 8 -37.85 -19.04 -40.16
C ALA A 8 -36.40 -19.19 -39.67
N SER A 9 -35.59 -18.15 -39.86
CA SER A 9 -34.25 -18.12 -39.28
C SER A 9 -34.44 -18.01 -37.77
N GLU A 10 -33.97 -19.01 -37.03
CA GLU A 10 -33.90 -18.90 -35.58
C GLU A 10 -33.15 -17.62 -35.19
N PRO A 11 -33.60 -16.87 -34.18
CA PRO A 11 -32.93 -15.66 -33.74
C PRO A 11 -31.50 -16.02 -33.35
N ILE A 12 -30.54 -15.52 -34.14
CA ILE A 12 -29.13 -15.81 -33.93
C ILE A 12 -28.70 -15.06 -32.66
N ASP A 13 -28.30 -15.79 -31.63
CA ASP A 13 -27.68 -15.19 -30.46
C ASP A 13 -26.27 -14.68 -30.82
N HIS A 14 -26.19 -13.39 -31.10
CA HIS A 14 -24.95 -12.71 -31.44
C HIS A 14 -23.93 -12.71 -30.29
N HIS A 15 -24.37 -12.84 -29.02
CA HIS A 15 -23.44 -12.93 -27.87
C HIS A 15 -22.77 -14.30 -27.86
N SER A 16 -23.54 -15.38 -27.98
CA SER A 16 -23.02 -16.76 -28.09
C SER A 16 -22.02 -16.92 -29.24
N LYS A 17 -22.33 -16.38 -30.43
CA LYS A 17 -21.42 -16.41 -31.61
C LYS A 17 -20.03 -15.79 -31.33
N HIS A 18 -19.97 -14.79 -30.47
CA HIS A 18 -18.74 -14.08 -30.13
C HIS A 18 -18.13 -14.52 -28.78
N ASN A 19 -18.62 -15.62 -28.19
CA ASN A 19 -18.25 -16.10 -26.85
C ASN A 19 -18.39 -15.02 -25.77
N LEU A 20 -19.43 -14.20 -25.88
CA LEU A 20 -19.77 -13.16 -24.92
C LEU A 20 -20.87 -13.67 -23.98
N GLN A 21 -20.78 -13.23 -22.73
CA GLN A 21 -21.83 -13.44 -21.74
C GLN A 21 -22.98 -12.45 -21.99
N PRO A 22 -24.21 -12.78 -21.54
CA PRO A 22 -25.37 -11.91 -21.68
C PRO A 22 -25.15 -10.56 -21.00
N TRP A 23 -25.80 -9.51 -21.51
CA TRP A 23 -25.68 -8.16 -20.93
C TRP A 23 -26.21 -8.12 -19.48
N PRO A 24 -25.55 -7.40 -18.55
CA PRO A 24 -25.95 -7.37 -17.14
C PRO A 24 -27.34 -6.74 -16.92
N THR A 25 -28.09 -7.32 -15.99
CA THR A 25 -29.47 -6.91 -15.63
C THR A 25 -29.51 -5.74 -14.62
N SER A 26 -28.36 -5.35 -14.06
CA SER A 26 -28.27 -4.24 -13.11
C SER A 26 -28.66 -2.91 -13.75
N LYS A 27 -29.42 -2.07 -13.02
CA LYS A 27 -29.83 -0.72 -13.48
C LYS A 27 -28.64 0.20 -13.81
N LYS A 28 -27.50 -0.02 -13.15
CA LYS A 28 -26.24 0.70 -13.36
C LYS A 28 -25.09 -0.32 -13.29
N PRO A 29 -24.80 -1.03 -14.39
CA PRO A 29 -23.80 -2.08 -14.37
C PRO A 29 -22.41 -1.49 -14.11
N THR A 30 -21.60 -2.19 -13.31
CA THR A 30 -20.23 -1.75 -13.08
C THR A 30 -19.34 -2.05 -14.29
N PRO A 31 -18.23 -1.32 -14.52
CA PRO A 31 -17.29 -1.62 -15.60
C PRO A 31 -16.81 -3.08 -15.61
N TYR A 32 -16.60 -3.66 -14.41
CA TYR A 32 -16.25 -5.07 -14.25
C TYR A 32 -17.38 -6.02 -14.66
N GLU A 33 -18.61 -5.68 -14.33
CA GLU A 33 -19.81 -6.45 -14.65
C GLU A 33 -20.10 -6.43 -16.16
N ILE A 34 -19.88 -5.28 -16.83
CA ILE A 34 -20.01 -5.17 -18.30
C ILE A 34 -19.06 -6.14 -19.01
N PHE A 35 -17.80 -6.20 -18.57
CA PHE A 35 -16.81 -7.10 -19.18
C PHE A 35 -16.79 -8.51 -18.56
N HIS A 36 -17.66 -8.81 -17.59
CA HIS A 36 -17.69 -10.08 -16.88
C HIS A 36 -16.32 -10.50 -16.33
N ILE A 37 -15.60 -9.54 -15.75
CA ILE A 37 -14.28 -9.74 -15.14
C ILE A 37 -14.50 -9.98 -13.65
N ASP A 38 -14.10 -11.17 -13.18
CA ASP A 38 -14.24 -11.55 -11.77
C ASP A 38 -13.17 -10.87 -10.90
N GLN A 39 -13.43 -10.79 -9.58
CA GLN A 39 -12.45 -10.29 -8.59
C GLN A 39 -11.13 -11.09 -8.60
N LYS A 40 -11.17 -12.35 -9.04
CA LYS A 40 -9.96 -13.19 -9.21
C LYS A 40 -9.07 -12.68 -10.34
N ASP A 41 -9.69 -12.17 -11.40
CA ASP A 41 -8.98 -11.62 -12.56
C ASP A 41 -8.40 -10.23 -12.30
N GLU A 42 -8.90 -9.52 -11.26
CA GLU A 42 -8.30 -8.26 -10.80
C GLU A 42 -6.88 -8.45 -10.25
N ASN A 43 -6.56 -9.63 -9.71
CA ASN A 43 -5.24 -9.96 -9.17
C ASN A 43 -4.25 -10.44 -10.23
N LEU A 44 -4.66 -10.53 -11.49
CA LEU A 44 -3.76 -10.89 -12.59
C LEU A 44 -2.76 -9.77 -12.88
N SER A 45 -1.63 -10.14 -13.48
CA SER A 45 -0.66 -9.17 -13.99
C SER A 45 -1.34 -8.18 -14.95
N VAL A 46 -0.90 -6.92 -14.93
CA VAL A 46 -1.45 -5.83 -15.75
C VAL A 46 -1.52 -6.21 -17.24
N LEU A 47 -0.53 -6.97 -17.71
CA LEU A 47 -0.45 -7.43 -19.11
C LEU A 47 -1.55 -8.43 -19.46
N GLU A 48 -1.78 -9.43 -18.60
CA GLU A 48 -2.82 -10.45 -18.81
C GLU A 48 -4.21 -9.84 -18.73
N PHE A 49 -4.44 -8.96 -17.75
CA PHE A 49 -5.70 -8.23 -17.63
C PHE A 49 -6.02 -7.42 -18.88
N ASN A 50 -5.04 -6.65 -19.39
CA ASN A 50 -5.24 -5.83 -20.59
C ASN A 50 -5.52 -6.68 -21.84
N LYS A 51 -4.93 -7.88 -21.92
CA LYS A 51 -5.17 -8.83 -23.01
C LYS A 51 -6.61 -9.36 -22.98
N ILE A 52 -7.09 -9.77 -21.82
CA ILE A 52 -8.49 -10.23 -21.61
C ILE A 52 -9.45 -9.09 -21.93
N LEU A 53 -9.25 -7.92 -21.33
CA LEU A 53 -10.09 -6.73 -21.55
C LEU A 53 -10.17 -6.36 -23.03
N LYS A 54 -9.02 -6.33 -23.75
CA LYS A 54 -8.99 -6.03 -25.18
C LYS A 54 -9.75 -7.06 -26.01
N LYS A 55 -9.63 -8.35 -25.69
CA LYS A 55 -10.36 -9.43 -26.38
C LYS A 55 -11.87 -9.23 -26.25
N ILE A 56 -12.36 -9.06 -25.02
CA ILE A 56 -13.80 -8.90 -24.74
C ILE A 56 -14.32 -7.60 -25.38
N HIS A 57 -13.60 -6.49 -25.22
CA HIS A 57 -13.93 -5.21 -25.86
C HIS A 57 -14.05 -5.35 -27.38
N SER A 58 -13.10 -6.00 -28.04
CA SER A 58 -13.15 -6.19 -29.49
C SER A 58 -14.36 -7.00 -29.96
N SER A 59 -14.79 -7.98 -29.16
CA SER A 59 -16.01 -8.74 -29.41
C SER A 59 -17.26 -7.88 -29.24
N TYR A 60 -17.33 -7.06 -28.19
CA TYR A 60 -18.46 -6.14 -27.97
C TYR A 60 -18.59 -5.10 -29.08
N VAL A 61 -17.48 -4.52 -29.54
CA VAL A 61 -17.48 -3.55 -30.64
C VAL A 61 -18.04 -4.18 -31.93
N LYS A 62 -17.74 -5.44 -32.23
CA LYS A 62 -18.30 -6.12 -33.43
C LYS A 62 -19.82 -6.23 -33.42
N ILE A 63 -20.46 -6.15 -32.25
CA ILE A 63 -21.91 -6.29 -32.09
C ILE A 63 -22.58 -4.93 -31.92
N TYR A 64 -22.02 -4.07 -31.08
CA TYR A 64 -22.65 -2.82 -30.64
C TYR A 64 -22.15 -1.57 -31.37
N HIS A 65 -21.22 -1.68 -32.33
CA HIS A 65 -20.81 -0.52 -33.13
C HIS A 65 -22.03 0.08 -33.87
N PRO A 66 -22.22 1.41 -33.88
CA PRO A 66 -23.37 2.05 -34.52
C PRO A 66 -23.56 1.60 -35.98
N ASP A 67 -22.48 1.49 -36.75
CA ASP A 67 -22.54 1.10 -38.18
C ASP A 67 -22.92 -0.37 -38.42
N ILE A 68 -22.70 -1.25 -37.45
CA ILE A 68 -22.95 -2.69 -37.58
C ILE A 68 -24.30 -3.04 -36.93
N SER A 69 -24.57 -2.44 -35.77
CA SER A 69 -25.74 -2.71 -34.93
C SER A 69 -27.07 -2.25 -35.55
N SER A 70 -27.03 -1.40 -36.58
CA SER A 70 -28.20 -1.01 -37.38
C SER A 70 -28.80 -2.19 -38.16
N ASN A 71 -27.95 -3.14 -38.59
CA ASN A 71 -28.34 -4.26 -39.44
C ASN A 71 -28.48 -5.59 -38.66
N ILE A 72 -28.30 -5.55 -37.33
CA ILE A 72 -28.31 -6.73 -36.46
C ILE A 72 -29.43 -6.61 -35.44
N GLU A 73 -30.28 -7.62 -35.33
CA GLU A 73 -31.24 -7.75 -34.23
C GLU A 73 -30.52 -8.31 -33.00
N ILE A 74 -30.41 -7.48 -31.96
CA ILE A 74 -29.80 -7.86 -30.69
C ILE A 74 -30.94 -8.02 -29.69
N LEU A 75 -31.04 -9.19 -29.07
CA LEU A 75 -32.04 -9.46 -28.05
C LEU A 75 -31.51 -9.07 -26.66
N ASP A 76 -32.41 -8.56 -25.83
CA ASP A 76 -32.13 -8.32 -24.42
C ASP A 76 -32.28 -9.62 -23.60
N SER A 77 -31.90 -9.59 -22.33
CA SER A 77 -32.13 -10.65 -21.32
C SER A 77 -33.58 -11.18 -21.28
N LYS A 78 -34.56 -10.36 -21.71
CA LYS A 78 -35.99 -10.71 -21.82
C LYS A 78 -36.42 -11.15 -23.23
N GLN A 79 -35.48 -11.46 -24.11
CA GLN A 79 -35.70 -11.80 -25.52
C GLN A 79 -36.45 -10.72 -26.32
N GLN A 80 -36.37 -9.47 -25.89
CA GLN A 80 -36.93 -8.33 -26.63
C GLN A 80 -35.86 -7.70 -27.52
N PRO A 81 -36.18 -7.32 -28.77
CA PRO A 81 -35.23 -6.64 -29.65
C PRO A 81 -34.86 -5.27 -29.06
N LEU A 82 -33.57 -4.98 -29.01
CA LEU A 82 -33.07 -3.69 -28.54
C LEU A 82 -33.44 -2.57 -29.52
N THR A 83 -33.92 -1.46 -28.97
CA THR A 83 -34.06 -0.21 -29.72
C THR A 83 -32.69 0.36 -30.10
N PRO A 84 -32.58 1.11 -31.21
CA PRO A 84 -31.30 1.69 -31.64
C PRO A 84 -30.67 2.61 -30.59
N GLN A 85 -31.49 3.33 -29.82
CA GLN A 85 -31.03 4.15 -28.69
C GLN A 85 -30.38 3.29 -27.60
N MET A 86 -31.00 2.18 -27.20
CA MET A 86 -30.42 1.28 -26.21
C MET A 86 -29.11 0.64 -26.68
N LYS A 87 -28.99 0.31 -27.98
CA LYS A 87 -27.73 -0.20 -28.55
C LYS A 87 -26.62 0.85 -28.43
N ARG A 88 -26.95 2.12 -28.70
CA ARG A 88 -26.02 3.24 -28.57
C ARG A 88 -25.60 3.46 -27.12
N ASP A 89 -26.54 3.47 -26.19
CA ASP A 89 -26.25 3.63 -24.76
C ASP A 89 -25.32 2.52 -24.25
N ARG A 90 -25.55 1.27 -24.67
CA ARG A 90 -24.66 0.13 -24.33
C ARG A 90 -23.27 0.32 -24.92
N PHE A 91 -23.16 0.80 -26.17
CA PHE A 91 -21.87 1.11 -26.78
C PHE A 91 -21.10 2.18 -26.01
N ASP A 92 -21.77 3.27 -25.63
CA ASP A 92 -21.13 4.34 -24.86
C ASP A 92 -20.70 3.86 -23.46
N GLN A 93 -21.49 2.97 -22.83
CA GLN A 93 -21.11 2.30 -21.58
C GLN A 93 -19.90 1.37 -21.74
N ILE A 94 -19.83 0.60 -22.84
CA ILE A 94 -18.67 -0.26 -23.14
C ILE A 94 -17.41 0.59 -23.31
N MET A 95 -17.50 1.70 -24.05
CA MET A 95 -16.36 2.55 -24.33
C MET A 95 -15.83 3.24 -23.06
N THR A 96 -16.74 3.81 -22.26
CA THR A 96 -16.37 4.45 -20.98
C THR A 96 -15.80 3.44 -19.99
N ALA A 97 -16.36 2.24 -19.91
CA ALA A 97 -15.83 1.16 -19.08
C ALA A 97 -14.43 0.72 -19.55
N TYR A 98 -14.20 0.61 -20.86
CA TYR A 98 -12.91 0.24 -21.43
C TYR A 98 -11.82 1.27 -21.12
N GLU A 99 -12.10 2.55 -21.34
CA GLU A 99 -11.15 3.63 -21.04
C GLU A 99 -10.77 3.69 -19.57
N LEU A 100 -11.72 3.40 -18.68
CA LEU A 100 -11.48 3.38 -17.25
C LEU A 100 -10.57 2.21 -16.83
N LEU A 101 -10.85 1.01 -17.34
CA LEU A 101 -10.13 -0.22 -16.95
C LEU A 101 -8.78 -0.38 -17.64
N LYS A 102 -8.59 0.19 -18.83
CA LYS A 102 -7.34 0.12 -19.61
C LYS A 102 -6.17 0.85 -18.93
N ASP A 103 -6.42 2.02 -18.35
CA ASP A 103 -5.40 2.78 -17.64
C ASP A 103 -5.26 2.26 -16.20
N PRO A 104 -4.10 1.71 -15.79
CA PRO A 104 -3.90 1.19 -14.45
C PRO A 104 -4.15 2.25 -13.37
N ARG A 105 -3.85 3.54 -13.63
CA ARG A 105 -4.09 4.61 -12.67
C ARG A 105 -5.58 4.87 -12.46
N ARG A 106 -6.35 4.95 -13.55
CA ARG A 106 -7.81 5.14 -13.50
C ARG A 106 -8.51 3.93 -12.88
N ARG A 107 -8.06 2.73 -13.21
CA ARG A 107 -8.55 1.46 -12.63
C ARG A 107 -8.31 1.40 -11.12
N THR A 108 -7.10 1.70 -10.66
CA THR A 108 -6.79 1.75 -9.22
C THR A 108 -7.61 2.82 -8.51
N ALA A 109 -7.79 4.00 -9.12
CA ALA A 109 -8.64 5.04 -8.55
C ALA A 109 -10.11 4.59 -8.42
N TYR A 110 -10.64 3.90 -9.43
CA TYR A 110 -11.99 3.34 -9.40
C TYR A 110 -12.14 2.23 -8.34
N ASN A 111 -11.20 1.29 -8.26
CA ASN A 111 -11.21 0.25 -7.23
C ASN A 111 -11.15 0.82 -5.81
N ARG A 112 -10.34 1.86 -5.62
CA ARG A 112 -10.27 2.61 -4.35
C ARG A 112 -11.50 3.47 -4.07
N TYR A 113 -12.32 3.78 -5.06
CA TYR A 113 -13.61 4.43 -4.85
C TYR A 113 -14.69 3.42 -4.46
N LYS A 114 -14.72 2.27 -5.16
CA LYS A 114 -15.66 1.16 -4.90
C LYS A 114 -15.46 0.50 -3.54
N GLY A 115 -14.21 0.35 -3.08
CA GLY A 115 -13.86 -0.37 -1.85
C GLY A 115 -13.82 0.45 -0.55
N THR A 116 -13.94 1.79 -0.62
CA THR A 116 -13.90 2.65 0.57
C THR A 116 -15.28 2.80 1.18
N SER A 117 -15.61 1.90 2.11
CA SER A 117 -16.66 2.09 3.11
C SER A 117 -16.00 2.43 4.45
N TRP A 118 -16.68 3.18 5.30
CA TRP A 118 -16.16 3.58 6.61
C TRP A 118 -15.65 2.40 7.45
N ASP A 119 -16.29 1.23 7.32
CA ASP A 119 -15.97 0.02 8.09
C ASP A 119 -14.72 -0.74 7.61
N SER A 120 -14.18 -0.45 6.40
CA SER A 120 -12.99 -1.12 5.83
C SER A 120 -11.67 -0.36 6.05
N TYR A 121 -11.64 0.50 7.06
CA TYR A 121 -10.53 1.41 7.39
C TYR A 121 -9.24 0.71 7.85
N GLN A 122 -8.10 1.15 7.28
CA GLN A 122 -6.74 0.94 7.82
C GLN A 122 -5.95 2.26 7.66
N PRO A 123 -5.35 2.81 8.72
CA PRO A 123 -4.65 4.09 8.65
C PRO A 123 -3.25 3.94 8.02
N GLN A 124 -3.08 4.33 6.75
CA GLN A 124 -1.77 4.41 6.08
C GLN A 124 -1.63 5.73 5.26
N GLY A 125 -1.41 6.85 5.96
CA GLY A 125 -0.34 7.81 5.67
C GLY A 125 -0.17 8.50 4.30
N ASN A 126 -1.23 8.88 3.55
CA ASN A 126 -1.07 9.74 2.35
C ASN A 126 -1.92 11.02 2.37
N SER A 127 -1.35 12.14 1.87
CA SER A 127 -2.03 13.46 1.80
C SER A 127 -3.30 13.50 0.93
N PHE A 128 -3.46 12.55 0.01
CA PHE A 128 -4.68 12.40 -0.77
C PHE A 128 -5.80 11.72 0.03
N GLU A 129 -5.42 10.87 0.99
CA GLU A 129 -6.33 10.14 1.86
C GLU A 129 -6.91 11.05 2.93
N SER A 130 -6.14 12.02 3.42
CA SER A 130 -6.64 13.10 4.28
C SER A 130 -7.63 14.04 3.57
N TYR A 131 -7.41 14.38 2.29
CA TYR A 131 -8.38 15.17 1.51
C TYR A 131 -9.69 14.40 1.27
N ARG A 132 -9.60 13.09 1.03
CA ARG A 132 -10.78 12.22 0.92
C ARG A 132 -11.49 12.05 2.26
N MET A 133 -10.76 11.95 3.36
CA MET A 133 -11.30 11.96 4.73
C MET A 133 -12.10 13.23 4.98
N ALA A 134 -11.57 14.39 4.62
CA ALA A 134 -12.28 15.67 4.78
C ALA A 134 -13.58 15.72 3.96
N ASN A 135 -13.57 15.22 2.71
CA ASN A 135 -14.77 15.21 1.87
C ASN A 135 -15.82 14.17 2.31
N ALA A 136 -15.39 12.99 2.75
CA ALA A 136 -16.29 11.99 3.32
C ALA A 136 -16.93 12.49 4.63
N HIS A 137 -16.14 13.15 5.48
CA HIS A 137 -16.61 13.79 6.70
C HIS A 137 -17.61 14.91 6.39
N ARG A 138 -17.30 15.80 5.43
CA ARG A 138 -18.23 16.85 4.97
C ARG A 138 -19.54 16.29 4.45
N LYS A 139 -19.50 15.18 3.70
CA LYS A 139 -20.72 14.57 3.15
C LYS A 139 -21.57 13.90 4.23
N LYS A 140 -20.94 13.19 5.17
CA LYS A 140 -21.64 12.50 6.27
C LYS A 140 -22.32 13.49 7.20
N TYR A 141 -21.57 14.50 7.66
CA TYR A 141 -22.08 15.56 8.54
C TYR A 141 -22.63 16.75 7.74
N ASN A 142 -23.12 16.52 6.52
CA ASN A 142 -23.87 17.56 5.81
C ASN A 142 -25.24 17.73 6.47
N PHE A 143 -25.75 18.96 6.53
CA PHE A 143 -27.04 19.25 7.17
C PHE A 143 -28.19 18.40 6.59
N GLU A 144 -28.18 18.18 5.27
CA GLU A 144 -29.18 17.35 4.58
C GLU A 144 -29.13 15.87 4.95
N ASN A 145 -27.97 15.36 5.36
CA ASN A 145 -27.77 13.93 5.66
C ASN A 145 -27.83 13.62 7.15
N ASP A 146 -27.51 14.58 8.02
CA ASP A 146 -27.44 14.40 9.47
C ASP A 146 -27.95 15.65 10.19
N GLU A 147 -29.25 15.92 10.07
CA GLU A 147 -29.90 17.07 10.69
C GLU A 147 -29.84 16.99 12.22
N GLU A 148 -29.93 15.79 12.78
CA GLU A 148 -29.84 15.55 14.23
C GLU A 148 -28.49 16.02 14.79
N PHE A 149 -27.39 15.81 14.06
CA PHE A 149 -26.07 16.31 14.44
C PHE A 149 -25.99 17.83 14.50
N TRP A 150 -26.57 18.54 13.54
CA TRP A 150 -26.54 20.00 13.52
C TRP A 150 -27.50 20.63 14.54
N ARG A 151 -28.57 19.93 14.89
CA ARG A 151 -29.49 20.35 15.94
C ARG A 151 -28.97 20.06 17.35
N ALA A 152 -27.97 19.18 17.48
CA ALA A 152 -27.39 18.82 18.77
C ALA A 152 -26.49 19.94 19.36
N GLY A 153 -27.12 20.94 19.97
CA GLY A 153 -26.44 22.05 20.65
C GLY A 153 -26.06 21.75 22.10
N THR A 154 -26.76 20.83 22.76
CA THR A 154 -26.49 20.44 24.14
C THR A 154 -25.92 19.03 24.24
N TRP A 155 -25.30 18.71 25.39
CA TRP A 155 -24.83 17.35 25.66
C TRP A 155 -25.98 16.33 25.61
N GLU A 156 -27.17 16.72 26.06
CA GLU A 156 -28.36 15.86 26.06
C GLU A 156 -28.83 15.54 24.63
N ASP A 157 -28.82 16.53 23.74
CA ASP A 157 -29.16 16.34 22.33
C ASP A 157 -28.14 15.44 21.63
N TYR A 158 -26.84 15.66 21.89
CA TYR A 158 -25.78 14.80 21.36
C TYR A 158 -25.90 13.35 21.86
N TYR A 159 -26.22 13.18 23.15
CA TYR A 159 -26.43 11.87 23.74
C TYR A 159 -27.61 11.15 23.07
N ASN A 160 -28.71 11.86 22.84
CA ASN A 160 -29.88 11.33 22.17
C ASN A 160 -29.59 10.96 20.71
N MET A 161 -28.91 11.82 19.95
CA MET A 161 -28.48 11.51 18.59
C MET A 161 -27.61 10.25 18.55
N LYS A 162 -26.61 10.14 19.44
CA LYS A 162 -25.64 9.05 19.41
C LYS A 162 -26.21 7.71 19.88
N PHE A 163 -26.99 7.71 20.94
CA PHE A 163 -27.48 6.49 21.59
C PHE A 163 -28.96 6.21 21.34
N LYS A 164 -29.66 7.10 20.61
CA LYS A 164 -31.09 7.02 20.30
C LYS A 164 -31.97 6.78 21.53
N ARG A 165 -31.57 7.39 22.65
CA ARG A 165 -32.24 7.28 23.95
C ARG A 165 -32.09 8.57 24.74
N LYS A 166 -33.04 8.84 25.63
CA LYS A 166 -32.98 9.99 26.54
C LYS A 166 -31.75 9.89 27.46
N PRO A 167 -31.14 11.02 27.85
CA PRO A 167 -30.04 11.03 28.80
C PRO A 167 -30.47 10.40 30.13
N PRO A 168 -29.55 9.69 30.81
CA PRO A 168 -29.85 9.07 32.09
C PRO A 168 -30.14 10.15 33.14
N THR A 169 -31.25 10.01 33.85
CA THR A 169 -31.63 10.92 34.94
C THR A 169 -30.64 10.78 36.09
N LYS A 170 -30.47 11.84 36.90
CA LYS A 170 -29.60 11.83 38.10
C LYS A 170 -29.87 10.63 39.01
N GLU A 171 -31.13 10.24 39.17
CA GLU A 171 -31.54 9.08 39.97
C GLU A 171 -31.01 7.74 39.43
N GLU A 172 -30.92 7.57 38.12
CA GLU A 172 -30.39 6.36 37.49
C GLU A 172 -28.86 6.28 37.61
N LEU A 173 -28.19 7.43 37.58
CA LEU A 173 -26.76 7.54 37.81
C LEU A 173 -26.42 7.25 39.28
N ASP A 174 -27.20 7.78 40.23
CA ASP A 174 -26.99 7.54 41.66
C ASP A 174 -27.17 6.07 42.03
N LYS A 175 -28.13 5.37 41.39
CA LYS A 175 -28.30 3.92 41.54
C LYS A 175 -27.09 3.13 41.02
N ASN A 176 -26.40 3.62 39.99
CA ASN A 176 -25.29 2.93 39.34
C ASN A 176 -23.89 3.49 39.68
N LYS A 177 -23.80 4.47 40.59
CA LYS A 177 -22.55 5.21 40.87
C LYS A 177 -21.34 4.33 41.18
N TYR A 178 -21.54 3.26 41.96
CA TYR A 178 -20.46 2.35 42.32
C TYR A 178 -19.99 1.48 41.15
N LYS A 179 -20.90 1.10 40.24
CA LYS A 179 -20.53 0.34 39.03
C LYS A 179 -19.73 1.21 38.07
N ILE A 180 -20.13 2.47 37.90
CA ILE A 180 -19.40 3.45 37.08
C ILE A 180 -18.02 3.70 37.68
N LEU A 181 -17.93 3.95 38.99
CA LEU A 181 -16.66 4.17 39.68
C LEU A 181 -15.73 2.96 39.54
N ALA A 182 -16.25 1.75 39.75
CA ALA A 182 -15.49 0.51 39.57
C ALA A 182 -14.99 0.40 38.12
N GLY A 183 -15.83 0.66 37.12
CA GLY A 183 -15.44 0.62 35.71
C GLY A 183 -14.34 1.63 35.35
N VAL A 184 -14.43 2.86 35.88
CA VAL A 184 -13.39 3.88 35.67
C VAL A 184 -12.07 3.45 36.33
N LEU A 185 -12.13 2.94 37.56
CA LEU A 185 -10.95 2.43 38.25
C LEU A 185 -10.31 1.25 37.52
N THR A 186 -11.10 0.31 36.97
CA THR A 186 -10.55 -0.80 36.21
C THR A 186 -9.88 -0.34 34.92
N VAL A 187 -10.45 0.64 34.22
CA VAL A 187 -9.81 1.19 33.01
C VAL A 187 -8.53 1.93 33.39
N ALA A 188 -8.56 2.73 34.46
CA ALA A 188 -7.37 3.45 34.92
C ALA A 188 -6.23 2.50 35.33
N THR A 189 -6.54 1.42 36.06
CA THR A 189 -5.52 0.43 36.45
C THR A 189 -4.97 -0.32 35.24
N LEU A 190 -5.80 -0.65 34.25
CA LEU A 190 -5.34 -1.26 33.01
C LEU A 190 -4.41 -0.34 32.21
N VAL A 191 -4.76 0.94 32.06
CA VAL A 191 -3.93 1.92 31.35
C VAL A 191 -2.60 2.11 32.06
N CYS A 192 -2.62 2.37 33.36
CA CYS A 192 -1.39 2.49 34.15
C CYS A 192 -0.53 1.22 34.07
N GLY A 193 -1.15 0.04 34.14
CA GLY A 193 -0.45 -1.24 33.99
C GLY A 193 0.25 -1.39 32.64
N LEU A 194 -0.42 -1.02 31.55
CA LEU A 194 0.16 -1.02 30.20
C LEU A 194 1.30 -0.02 30.06
N GLU A 195 1.15 1.19 30.59
CA GLU A 195 2.21 2.20 30.57
C GLU A 195 3.46 1.76 31.36
N ILE A 196 3.27 1.16 32.55
CA ILE A 196 4.37 0.60 33.34
C ILE A 196 5.07 -0.52 32.55
N MET A 197 4.32 -1.42 31.92
CA MET A 197 4.91 -2.51 31.13
C MET A 197 5.71 -1.99 29.93
N LEU A 198 5.19 -1.00 29.22
CA LEU A 198 5.90 -0.33 28.13
C LEU A 198 7.17 0.37 28.61
N ALA A 199 7.09 1.09 29.74
CA ALA A 199 8.22 1.77 30.34
C ALA A 199 9.32 0.77 30.78
N LEU A 200 8.94 -0.34 31.40
CA LEU A 200 9.88 -1.39 31.82
C LEU A 200 10.59 -2.02 30.62
N ASN A 201 9.86 -2.34 29.55
CA ASN A 201 10.45 -2.94 28.35
C ASN A 201 11.43 -1.98 27.67
N LYS A 202 11.04 -0.70 27.51
CA LYS A 202 11.90 0.33 26.94
C LYS A 202 13.15 0.57 27.79
N THR A 203 13.00 0.56 29.12
CA THR A 203 14.13 0.71 30.04
C THR A 203 15.10 -0.47 29.96
N LYS A 204 14.59 -1.71 29.89
CA LYS A 204 15.42 -2.91 29.70
C LYS A 204 16.21 -2.85 28.40
N GLU A 205 15.56 -2.41 27.32
CA GLU A 205 16.22 -2.25 26.02
C GLU A 205 17.31 -1.19 26.07
N MET A 206 17.02 -0.02 26.66
CA MET A 206 17.99 1.05 26.84
C MET A 206 19.19 0.62 27.69
N ASN A 207 18.95 -0.06 28.81
CA ASN A 207 20.02 -0.61 29.65
C ASN A 207 20.88 -1.61 28.87
N ARG A 208 20.26 -2.48 28.05
CA ARG A 208 21.01 -3.41 27.20
C ARG A 208 21.89 -2.67 26.20
N GLN A 209 21.36 -1.62 25.56
CA GLN A 209 22.13 -0.80 24.61
C GLN A 209 23.30 -0.09 25.30
N ILE A 210 23.08 0.47 26.49
CA ILE A 210 24.14 1.12 27.29
C ILE A 210 25.21 0.12 27.66
N THR A 211 24.85 -1.08 28.14
CA THR A 211 25.82 -2.12 28.48
C THR A 211 26.63 -2.55 27.26
N LEU A 212 25.98 -2.76 26.11
CA LEU A 212 26.68 -3.10 24.86
C LEU A 212 27.64 -1.99 24.42
N LEU A 213 27.22 -0.74 24.53
CA LEU A 213 28.05 0.41 24.19
C LEU A 213 29.23 0.53 25.15
N SER A 214 29.01 0.33 26.46
CA SER A 214 30.07 0.29 27.46
C SER A 214 31.08 -0.81 27.14
N LEU A 215 30.62 -2.03 26.87
CA LEU A 215 31.51 -3.15 26.51
C LEU A 215 32.30 -2.87 25.24
N ARG A 216 31.66 -2.32 24.20
CA ARG A 216 32.34 -1.93 22.98
C ARG A 216 33.37 -0.83 23.21
N SER A 217 33.02 0.19 24.00
CA SER A 217 33.96 1.27 24.34
C SER A 217 35.16 0.76 25.13
N MET A 218 34.94 -0.19 26.06
CA MET A 218 36.01 -0.85 26.80
C MET A 218 36.91 -1.67 25.87
N GLN A 219 36.31 -2.42 24.94
CA GLN A 219 37.05 -3.17 23.94
C GLN A 219 37.87 -2.25 23.02
N ASP A 220 37.30 -1.15 22.56
CA ASP A 220 37.97 -0.19 21.69
C ASP A 220 39.09 0.55 22.45
N LEU A 221 38.89 0.89 23.72
CA LEU A 221 39.93 1.42 24.60
C LEU A 221 41.05 0.40 24.82
N GLN A 222 40.71 -0.85 25.08
CA GLN A 222 41.69 -1.93 25.23
C GLN A 222 42.50 -2.13 23.95
N ARG A 223 41.83 -2.15 22.79
CA ARG A 223 42.50 -2.20 21.47
C ARG A 223 43.40 -1.00 21.26
N SER A 224 42.94 0.21 21.61
CA SER A 224 43.77 1.41 21.51
C SER A 224 45.02 1.31 22.40
N ASN A 225 44.87 0.85 23.65
CA ASN A 225 46.00 0.63 24.56
C ASN A 225 47.00 -0.40 24.01
N ASP A 226 46.49 -1.49 23.42
CA ASP A 226 47.31 -2.51 22.75
C ASP A 226 47.75 -2.10 21.34
N ASN A 227 47.52 -0.84 20.93
CA ASN A 227 47.79 -0.34 19.57
C ASN A 227 47.24 -1.26 18.46
N TYR A 228 46.06 -1.83 18.66
CA TYR A 228 45.40 -2.80 17.78
C TYR A 228 46.25 -4.05 17.52
N GLY A 229 47.11 -4.44 18.47
CA GLY A 229 48.04 -5.57 18.34
C GLY A 229 49.27 -5.27 17.48
N GLU A 230 49.47 -4.02 17.07
CA GLU A 230 50.61 -3.61 16.26
C GLU A 230 51.87 -3.33 17.11
N GLY A 231 51.78 -3.41 18.43
CA GLY A 231 52.90 -3.28 19.37
C GLY A 231 53.50 -1.88 19.51
N THR A 232 54.26 -1.66 20.60
CA THR A 232 54.72 -0.31 21.00
C THR A 232 56.18 0.00 20.63
N THR A 233 56.92 -0.98 20.09
CA THR A 233 58.34 -0.83 19.79
C THR A 233 58.56 0.18 18.65
N ARG A 234 59.73 0.83 18.63
CA ARG A 234 60.05 1.85 17.61
C ARG A 234 60.00 1.27 16.19
N PHE A 235 60.46 0.03 16.02
CA PHE A 235 60.39 -0.68 14.74
C PHE A 235 58.95 -0.86 14.26
N LEU A 236 58.07 -1.31 15.15
CA LEU A 236 56.66 -1.53 14.82
C LEU A 236 55.93 -0.22 14.50
N ARG A 237 56.24 0.88 15.20
CA ARG A 237 55.73 2.22 14.87
C ARG A 237 56.15 2.68 13.47
N ILE A 238 57.42 2.46 13.09
CA ILE A 238 57.92 2.78 11.74
C ILE A 238 57.18 1.94 10.71
N ARG A 239 57.08 0.61 10.93
CA ARG A 239 56.32 -0.29 10.06
C ARG A 239 54.88 0.17 9.88
N ARG A 240 54.19 0.53 10.96
CA ARG A 240 52.81 1.07 10.95
C ARG A 240 52.70 2.33 10.10
N PHE A 241 53.60 3.30 10.30
CA PHE A 241 53.62 4.52 9.51
C PHE A 241 53.78 4.23 8.00
N LEU A 242 54.68 3.32 7.63
CA LEU A 242 54.88 2.93 6.23
C LEU A 242 53.65 2.23 5.66
N LEU A 243 52.99 1.35 6.43
CA LEU A 243 51.74 0.71 6.02
C LEU A 243 50.60 1.72 5.83
N GLN A 244 50.45 2.68 6.74
CA GLN A 244 49.44 3.73 6.65
C GLN A 244 49.71 4.64 5.43
N ARG A 245 50.97 5.05 5.24
CA ARG A 245 51.42 5.80 4.06
C ARG A 245 51.04 5.06 2.79
N ARG A 246 51.34 3.76 2.70
CA ARG A 246 51.00 2.93 1.54
C ARG A 246 49.48 2.89 1.28
N SER A 247 48.68 2.76 2.34
CA SER A 247 47.22 2.72 2.20
C SER A 247 46.64 4.03 1.65
N ALA A 248 47.29 5.18 1.90
CA ALA A 248 46.88 6.46 1.32
C ALA A 248 47.12 6.54 -0.20
N PHE A 249 48.10 5.80 -0.74
CA PHE A 249 48.46 5.77 -2.16
C PHE A 249 47.82 4.61 -2.95
N ASN A 250 46.92 3.82 -2.34
CA ASN A 250 46.32 2.63 -2.97
C ASN A 250 45.46 2.92 -4.23
N ASN A 251 45.21 4.19 -4.57
CA ASN A 251 44.47 4.61 -5.77
C ASN A 251 45.39 5.00 -6.96
N GLU A 252 46.72 4.94 -6.81
CA GLU A 252 47.70 5.21 -7.87
C GLU A 252 48.19 3.92 -8.55
N ASP A 253 48.84 4.04 -9.73
CA ASP A 253 49.34 2.94 -10.56
C ASP A 253 50.05 1.82 -9.76
N GLU A 254 49.71 0.57 -10.05
CA GLU A 254 50.24 -0.64 -9.37
C GLU A 254 51.79 -0.69 -9.37
N VAL A 255 52.41 -0.15 -10.42
CA VAL A 255 53.87 -0.04 -10.57
C VAL A 255 54.50 0.87 -9.52
N ASN A 256 53.83 1.95 -9.12
CA ASN A 256 54.30 2.86 -8.07
C ASN A 256 54.16 2.22 -6.68
N LEU A 257 53.11 1.43 -6.48
CA LEU A 257 52.88 0.70 -5.24
C LEU A 257 53.97 -0.35 -4.96
N GLU A 258 54.43 -1.06 -6.00
CA GLU A 258 55.52 -2.03 -5.86
C GLU A 258 56.87 -1.37 -5.54
N LYS A 259 57.18 -0.24 -6.19
CA LYS A 259 58.38 0.55 -5.89
C LYS A 259 58.38 1.04 -4.43
N LEU A 260 57.25 1.57 -3.96
CA LEU A 260 57.07 2.01 -2.57
C LEU A 260 57.27 0.84 -1.57
N LYS A 261 56.70 -0.34 -1.85
CA LYS A 261 56.92 -1.54 -1.02
C LYS A 261 58.40 -1.94 -0.96
N ALA A 262 59.13 -1.82 -2.07
CA ALA A 262 60.55 -2.14 -2.12
C ALA A 262 61.39 -1.15 -1.29
N GLU A 263 61.08 0.15 -1.36
CA GLU A 263 61.69 1.18 -0.53
C GLU A 263 61.41 0.97 0.96
N ASP A 264 60.16 0.67 1.32
CA ASP A 264 59.76 0.39 2.71
C ASP A 264 60.57 -0.76 3.31
N ARG A 265 60.74 -1.86 2.55
CA ARG A 265 61.53 -3.02 2.98
C ARG A 265 63.00 -2.66 3.18
N LYS A 266 63.58 -1.87 2.26
CA LYS A 266 64.97 -1.39 2.38
C LYS A 266 65.16 -0.53 3.63
N LEU A 267 64.23 0.38 3.91
CA LEU A 267 64.27 1.23 5.12
C LEU A 267 64.18 0.41 6.41
N LEU A 268 63.27 -0.57 6.46
CA LEU A 268 63.14 -1.46 7.63
C LEU A 268 64.39 -2.33 7.82
N ALA A 269 64.98 -2.85 6.75
CA ALA A 269 66.21 -3.64 6.80
C ALA A 269 67.40 -2.80 7.29
N LYS A 270 67.57 -1.58 6.75
CA LYS A 270 68.61 -0.64 7.17
C LYS A 270 68.47 -0.27 8.65
N TYR A 271 67.24 -0.02 9.11
CA TYR A 271 66.99 0.26 10.52
C TYR A 271 67.33 -0.94 11.41
N ALA A 272 66.96 -2.16 10.99
CA ALA A 272 67.29 -3.38 11.74
C ALA A 272 68.82 -3.58 11.85
N GLN A 273 69.55 -3.39 10.75
CA GLN A 273 71.01 -3.46 10.73
C GLN A 273 71.64 -2.43 11.69
N GLN A 274 71.18 -1.18 11.64
CA GLN A 274 71.65 -0.12 12.56
C GLN A 274 71.33 -0.38 14.04
N GLN A 275 70.31 -1.20 14.35
CA GLN A 275 70.05 -1.62 15.73
C GLN A 275 70.98 -2.74 16.16
N VAL A 276 71.26 -3.71 15.28
CA VAL A 276 72.23 -4.78 15.55
C VAL A 276 73.63 -4.21 15.78
N ASP A 277 74.05 -3.25 14.95
CA ASP A 277 75.38 -2.62 15.06
C ASP A 277 75.57 -1.75 16.33
N LYS A 278 74.49 -1.51 17.09
CA LYS A 278 74.52 -0.74 18.36
C LYS A 278 74.69 -1.60 19.61
N PHE A 279 74.55 -2.93 19.46
CA PHE A 279 74.77 -3.91 20.53
C PHE A 279 76.13 -4.59 20.32
#